data_AF-A0A3P7FR20-F1
#
_entry.id   AF-A0A3P7FR20-F1
#
_cell.length_a   1.000
_cell.length_b   1.000
_cell.length_c   1.000
_cell.angle_alpha   90.00
_cell.angle_beta   90.00
_cell.angle_gamma   90.00
#
_symmetry.space_group_name_H-M   'P 1'
#
loop_
_entity.id
_entity.type
_entity.pdbx_description
1 polymer ?
#
loop_
_entity_poly.entity_id
_entity_poly.type
_entity_poly.pdbx_seq_one_letter_code
_entity_poly.pdbx_strand_id
1 'polypeptide(L)'
;MGVYLPTIQHIFGAIMFLRLFWIVGVMGIGQCITMTFLCMFCTFLTSISLSAVATNGVIETGGTYYMISRNLGPEFGTAVGILFYLGNACACAMYIVAAVEVFLLYIAPNMTIGGQEIHDDTGLVGMMSNNYRVYGTIILLLIFAVVALGVRFVQFFAPISLVCVLFSIAAIFAGVIEKSVISSSHRVCYLNNRLLHASAYALINTSNDNLCSYCTFNNTILFDAICRNSSSLNSCDNHTLTCEKAFVGIQSGAFLANFGSHYMKEGEVAPKQYVNNKKLEIFQDVTTTFFVVMAIYFPSVTGIMTGANMSGDLKDPQKSIPQGTIAAQLTTSTIYFFLILAFGSTIAGPVLRDKYGQSMNGSGMVVAELAWPSSWIIMIGAFTSCFGAALQCLCSAPRLLQSIAKDDVLPFLRSFQVLTRWNEPFRCLILTVLIAELIILVAALDRIAPIVDFFFLMCYAFINLVCFLHSILGAPNWRPRFKCYHW
;
A
#
# COMPACT_ATOMS: atom_id res chain seq x y z
N MET A 1 -6.71 19.66 13.28
CA MET A 1 -7.21 18.27 13.24
C MET A 1 -7.92 17.91 11.93
N GLY A 2 -8.85 18.73 11.44
CA GLY A 2 -9.60 18.44 10.20
C GLY A 2 -8.77 18.19 8.92
N VAL A 3 -7.53 18.69 8.86
CA VAL A 3 -6.59 18.39 7.76
C VAL A 3 -5.67 17.22 8.13
N TYR A 4 -5.15 17.21 9.36
CA TYR A 4 -4.14 16.24 9.82
C TYR A 4 -4.64 14.78 9.78
N LEU A 5 -5.83 14.51 10.36
CA LEU A 5 -6.34 13.14 10.47
C LEU A 5 -6.67 12.53 9.09
N PRO A 6 -7.38 13.23 8.18
CA PRO A 6 -7.66 12.68 6.85
C PRO A 6 -6.41 12.48 5.99
N THR A 7 -5.39 13.34 6.15
CA THR A 7 -4.12 13.18 5.45
C THR A 7 -3.36 11.96 5.96
N ILE A 8 -3.26 11.75 7.28
CA ILE A 8 -2.62 10.56 7.84
C ILE A 8 -3.34 9.28 7.44
N GLN A 9 -4.68 9.27 7.52
CA GLN A 9 -5.49 8.11 7.15
C GLN A 9 -5.25 7.70 5.69
N HIS A 10 -5.10 8.67 4.79
CA HIS A 10 -4.84 8.39 3.39
C HIS A 10 -3.40 7.89 3.14
N ILE A 11 -2.41 8.45 3.86
CA ILE A 11 -1.00 8.05 3.73
C ILE A 11 -0.81 6.63 4.27
N PHE A 12 -1.42 6.30 5.42
CA PHE A 12 -1.42 4.94 5.97
C PHE A 12 -2.36 4.01 5.20
N GLY A 13 -1.97 3.69 3.98
CA GLY A 13 -2.71 2.80 3.09
C GLY A 13 -2.24 1.34 3.13
N ALA A 14 -2.70 0.59 2.13
CA ALA A 14 -2.42 -0.82 1.91
C ALA A 14 -0.92 -1.20 1.94
N ILE A 15 -0.07 -0.37 1.33
CA ILE A 15 1.36 -0.67 1.11
C ILE A 15 2.10 -0.82 2.44
N MET A 16 1.71 -0.08 3.48
CA MET A 16 2.35 -0.17 4.80
C MET A 16 2.26 -1.57 5.40
N PHE A 17 1.09 -2.22 5.28
CA PHE A 17 0.86 -3.55 5.84
C PHE A 17 1.27 -4.68 4.88
N LEU A 18 1.00 -4.52 3.58
CA LEU A 18 1.13 -5.61 2.60
C LEU A 18 2.47 -5.69 1.86
N ARG A 19 3.22 -4.58 1.77
CA ARG A 19 4.41 -4.52 0.90
C ARG A 19 5.64 -3.95 1.58
N LEU A 20 5.50 -3.17 2.66
CA LEU A 20 6.65 -2.53 3.30
C LEU A 20 7.72 -3.55 3.76
N PHE A 21 7.32 -4.66 4.39
CA PHE A 21 8.25 -5.71 4.81
C PHE A 21 8.97 -6.36 3.61
N TRP A 22 8.24 -6.62 2.52
CA TRP A 22 8.79 -7.18 1.29
C TRP A 22 9.78 -6.23 0.61
N ILE A 23 9.47 -4.94 0.58
CA ILE A 23 10.37 -3.89 0.08
C ILE A 23 11.68 -3.88 0.88
N VAL A 24 11.60 -3.98 2.22
CA VAL A 24 12.78 -4.08 3.09
C VAL A 24 13.58 -5.35 2.82
N GLY A 25 12.93 -6.49 2.57
CA GLY A 25 13.60 -7.76 2.26
C GLY A 25 14.36 -7.77 0.93
N VAL A 26 13.84 -7.08 -0.09
CA VAL A 26 14.43 -7.00 -1.43
C VAL A 26 15.50 -5.91 -1.51
N MET A 27 15.22 -4.69 -1.04
CA MET A 27 16.17 -3.57 -1.14
C MET A 27 17.24 -3.60 -0.06
N GLY A 28 16.97 -4.27 1.06
CA GLY A 28 17.75 -4.15 2.28
C GLY A 28 17.48 -2.82 3.00
N ILE A 29 17.90 -2.73 4.26
CA ILE A 29 17.61 -1.59 5.15
C ILE A 29 18.20 -0.29 4.59
N GLY A 30 19.45 -0.30 4.12
CA GLY A 30 20.16 0.91 3.70
C GLY A 30 19.54 1.57 2.46
N GLN A 31 19.27 0.79 1.41
CA GLN A 31 18.63 1.33 0.20
C GLN A 31 17.16 1.68 0.45
N CYS A 32 16.44 0.92 1.29
CA CYS A 32 15.05 1.22 1.65
C CYS A 32 14.93 2.57 2.36
N ILE A 33 15.77 2.85 3.38
CA ILE A 33 15.81 4.16 4.07
C ILE A 33 16.10 5.29 3.08
N THR A 34 17.07 5.09 2.18
CA THR A 34 17.42 6.09 1.16
C THR A 34 16.24 6.38 0.23
N MET A 35 15.54 5.33 -0.22
CA MET A 35 14.37 5.45 -1.09
C MET A 35 13.20 6.14 -0.40
N THR A 36 12.89 5.75 0.85
CA THR A 36 11.89 6.43 1.67
C THR A 36 12.24 7.90 1.87
N PHE A 37 13.49 8.23 2.17
CA PHE A 37 13.93 9.61 2.30
C PHE A 37 13.70 10.42 1.01
N LEU A 38 14.04 9.87 -0.16
CA LEU A 38 13.82 10.52 -1.45
C LEU A 38 12.32 10.77 -1.75
N CYS A 39 11.47 9.76 -1.50
CA CYS A 39 10.02 9.88 -1.72
C CYS A 39 9.38 10.90 -0.76
N MET A 40 9.79 10.87 0.52
CA MET A 40 9.32 11.82 1.53
C MET A 40 9.82 13.25 1.27
N PHE A 41 11.05 13.40 0.77
CA PHE A 41 11.60 14.69 0.40
C PHE A 41 10.84 15.31 -0.77
N CYS A 42 10.54 14.52 -1.81
CA CYS A 42 9.73 14.97 -2.96
C CYS A 42 8.35 15.50 -2.50
N THR A 43 7.65 14.73 -1.69
CA THR A 43 6.32 15.09 -1.17
C THR A 43 6.36 16.24 -0.16
N PHE A 44 7.43 16.35 0.63
CA PHE A 44 7.67 17.49 1.52
C PHE A 44 7.83 18.80 0.75
N LEU A 45 8.64 18.82 -0.31
CA LEU A 45 8.76 19.99 -1.20
C LEU A 45 7.40 20.37 -1.81
N THR A 46 6.65 19.39 -2.31
CA THR A 46 5.30 19.64 -2.83
C THR A 46 4.34 20.16 -1.76
N SER A 47 4.47 19.72 -0.51
CA SER A 47 3.68 20.26 0.61
C SER A 47 3.99 21.74 0.88
N ILE A 48 5.24 22.19 0.69
CA ILE A 48 5.61 23.61 0.83
C ILE A 48 4.97 24.42 -0.31
N SER A 49 5.06 23.95 -1.56
CA SER A 49 4.40 24.58 -2.71
C SER A 49 2.88 24.65 -2.52
N LEU A 50 2.26 23.57 -2.07
CA LEU A 50 0.82 23.52 -1.76
C LEU A 50 0.45 24.51 -0.65
N SER A 51 1.31 24.67 0.36
CA SER A 51 1.11 25.64 1.44
C SER A 51 1.22 27.09 0.93
N ALA A 52 2.10 27.35 -0.03
CA ALA A 52 2.18 28.65 -0.69
C ALA A 52 0.90 28.96 -1.46
N VAL A 53 0.37 28.00 -2.23
CA VAL A 53 -0.93 28.12 -2.92
C VAL A 53 -2.06 28.36 -1.92
N ALA A 54 -2.11 27.61 -0.81
CA ALA A 54 -3.15 27.77 0.21
C ALA A 54 -3.11 29.12 0.95
N THR A 55 -1.96 29.79 1.00
CA THR A 55 -1.83 31.11 1.65
C THR A 55 -2.00 32.27 0.68
N ASN A 56 -2.08 31.98 -0.62
CA ASN A 56 -2.37 32.94 -1.68
C ASN A 56 -3.90 33.09 -1.84
N GLY A 57 -4.39 34.32 -1.80
CA GLY A 57 -5.82 34.61 -1.96
C GLY A 57 -6.73 34.14 -0.80
N VAL A 58 -8.04 34.28 -0.99
CA VAL A 58 -9.07 33.79 -0.07
C VAL A 58 -9.47 32.38 -0.52
N ILE A 59 -9.39 31.41 0.39
CA ILE A 59 -9.86 30.05 0.11
C ILE A 59 -11.36 30.02 0.35
N GLU A 60 -12.15 29.89 -0.72
CA GLU A 60 -13.58 29.65 -0.58
C GLU A 60 -13.90 28.14 -0.54
N THR A 61 -15.16 27.82 -0.27
CA THR A 61 -15.68 26.45 -0.18
C THR A 61 -15.64 25.75 -1.54
N GLY A 62 -14.52 25.07 -1.85
CA GLY A 62 -14.38 24.33 -3.12
C GLY A 62 -13.29 23.25 -3.17
N GLY A 63 -12.64 22.95 -2.04
CA GLY A 63 -11.60 21.91 -1.98
C GLY A 63 -10.28 22.32 -2.64
N THR A 64 -9.46 21.33 -2.97
CA THR A 64 -8.13 21.50 -3.59
C THR A 64 -8.20 22.13 -4.97
N TYR A 65 -9.09 21.64 -5.83
CA TYR A 65 -9.21 22.13 -7.20
C TYR A 65 -9.54 23.62 -7.23
N TYR A 66 -10.52 24.07 -6.44
CA TYR A 66 -10.89 25.47 -6.38
C TYR A 66 -9.73 26.35 -5.90
N MET A 67 -9.00 25.87 -4.88
CA MET A 67 -7.82 26.57 -4.37
C MET A 67 -6.71 26.68 -5.43
N ILE A 68 -6.53 25.67 -6.28
CA ILE A 68 -5.52 25.65 -7.35
C ILE A 68 -5.98 26.49 -8.55
N SER A 69 -7.22 26.31 -9.04
CA SER A 69 -7.72 26.99 -10.24
C SER A 69 -7.83 28.50 -10.08
N ARG A 70 -8.18 28.98 -8.88
CA ARG A 70 -8.29 30.42 -8.60
C ARG A 70 -6.94 31.11 -8.40
N ASN A 71 -5.93 30.38 -7.92
CA ASN A 71 -4.61 30.94 -7.64
C ASN A 71 -3.62 30.80 -8.80
N LEU A 72 -3.71 29.72 -9.58
CA LEU A 72 -2.78 29.41 -10.66
C LEU A 72 -3.38 29.66 -12.06
N GLY A 73 -4.69 29.81 -12.16
CA GLY A 73 -5.41 29.95 -13.43
C GLY A 73 -6.25 28.71 -13.75
N PRO A 74 -7.37 28.88 -14.48
CA PRO A 74 -8.31 27.80 -14.75
C PRO A 74 -7.73 26.69 -15.63
N GLU A 75 -6.81 26.99 -16.55
CA GLU A 75 -6.19 26.02 -17.45
C GLU A 75 -5.27 25.08 -16.66
N PHE A 76 -4.37 25.64 -15.85
CA PHE A 76 -3.48 24.87 -14.98
C PHE A 76 -4.25 24.09 -13.92
N GLY A 77 -5.25 24.74 -13.30
CA GLY A 77 -6.13 24.09 -12.33
C GLY A 77 -6.82 22.87 -12.93
N THR A 78 -7.34 22.98 -14.15
CA THR A 78 -8.03 21.89 -14.86
C THR A 78 -7.08 20.74 -15.22
N ALA A 79 -5.88 21.03 -15.72
CA ALA A 79 -4.89 20.00 -16.01
C ALA A 79 -4.46 19.22 -14.75
N VAL A 80 -4.10 19.93 -13.68
CA VAL A 80 -3.71 19.33 -12.38
C VAL A 80 -4.89 18.58 -11.76
N GLY A 81 -6.10 19.13 -11.86
CA GLY A 81 -7.33 18.53 -11.37
C GLY A 81 -7.68 17.21 -12.05
N ILE A 82 -7.50 17.10 -13.37
CA ILE A 82 -7.75 15.86 -14.11
C ILE A 82 -6.73 14.78 -13.73
N LEU A 83 -5.45 15.15 -13.61
CA LEU A 83 -4.41 14.23 -13.15
C LEU A 83 -4.70 13.72 -11.74
N PHE A 84 -5.10 14.60 -10.83
CA PHE A 84 -5.47 14.22 -9.47
C PHE A 84 -6.77 13.39 -9.42
N TYR A 85 -7.72 13.65 -10.31
CA TYR A 85 -8.93 12.83 -10.47
C TYR A 85 -8.58 11.40 -10.88
N LEU A 86 -7.78 11.24 -11.94
CA LEU A 86 -7.34 9.94 -12.42
C LEU A 86 -6.50 9.22 -11.36
N GLY A 87 -5.58 9.91 -10.69
CA GLY A 87 -4.79 9.36 -9.59
C GLY A 87 -5.65 8.81 -8.45
N ASN A 88 -6.67 9.55 -8.01
CA ASN A 88 -7.60 9.09 -6.96
C ASN A 88 -8.49 7.92 -7.44
N ALA A 89 -8.94 7.92 -8.70
CA ALA A 89 -9.71 6.82 -9.26
C ALA A 89 -8.87 5.53 -9.32
N CYS A 90 -7.61 5.63 -9.75
CA CYS A 90 -6.66 4.51 -9.74
C CYS A 90 -6.32 4.04 -8.32
N ALA A 91 -6.14 4.97 -7.38
CA ALA A 91 -5.87 4.64 -5.98
C ALA A 91 -7.04 3.90 -5.33
N CYS A 92 -8.29 4.28 -5.64
CA CYS A 92 -9.47 3.55 -5.19
C CYS A 92 -9.42 2.07 -5.62
N ALA A 93 -9.09 1.81 -6.91
CA ALA A 93 -8.95 0.45 -7.41
C ALA A 93 -7.81 -0.32 -6.70
N MET A 94 -6.66 0.34 -6.49
CA MET A 94 -5.53 -0.23 -5.74
C MET A 94 -5.92 -0.66 -4.32
N TYR A 95 -6.64 0.20 -3.58
CA TYR A 95 -7.09 -0.10 -2.22
C TYR A 95 -8.14 -1.21 -2.17
N ILE A 96 -9.02 -1.31 -3.17
CA ILE A 96 -9.98 -2.41 -3.28
C ILE A 96 -9.26 -3.73 -3.53
N VAL A 97 -8.34 -3.80 -4.50
CA VAL A 97 -7.54 -5.00 -4.77
C VAL A 97 -6.75 -5.42 -3.52
N ALA A 98 -6.16 -4.47 -2.81
CA ALA A 98 -5.49 -4.73 -1.53
C ALA A 98 -6.43 -5.29 -0.45
N ALA A 99 -7.66 -4.76 -0.33
CA ALA A 99 -8.65 -5.28 0.61
C ALA A 99 -9.04 -6.72 0.27
N VAL A 100 -9.20 -7.04 -1.02
CA VAL A 100 -9.47 -8.40 -1.49
C VAL A 100 -8.29 -9.33 -1.21
N GLU A 101 -7.05 -8.87 -1.39
CA GLU A 101 -5.83 -9.63 -1.01
C GLU A 101 -5.81 -9.96 0.48
N VAL A 102 -6.09 -8.99 1.34
CA VAL A 102 -6.17 -9.26 2.78
C VAL A 102 -7.29 -10.26 3.10
N PHE A 103 -8.45 -10.09 2.46
CA PHE A 103 -9.61 -10.93 2.70
C PHE A 103 -9.42 -12.38 2.25
N LEU A 104 -8.94 -12.58 1.02
CA LEU A 104 -8.80 -13.91 0.42
C LEU A 104 -7.56 -14.67 0.88
N LEU A 105 -6.46 -13.99 1.23
CA LEU A 105 -5.25 -14.69 1.69
C LEU A 105 -5.28 -14.99 3.18
N TYR A 106 -5.77 -14.05 4.00
CA TYR A 106 -5.55 -14.12 5.46
C TYR A 106 -6.81 -14.31 6.29
N ILE A 107 -7.95 -13.75 5.88
CA ILE A 107 -9.19 -13.83 6.67
C ILE A 107 -10.00 -15.08 6.31
N ALA A 108 -10.24 -15.32 5.03
CA ALA A 108 -11.10 -16.39 4.54
C ALA A 108 -10.50 -17.11 3.31
N PRO A 109 -9.38 -17.84 3.47
CA PRO A 109 -8.75 -18.56 2.35
C PRO A 109 -9.65 -19.62 1.71
N ASN A 110 -10.65 -20.12 2.44
CA ASN A 110 -11.62 -21.11 1.96
C ASN A 110 -12.63 -20.55 0.94
N MET A 111 -12.75 -19.22 0.82
CA MET A 111 -13.68 -18.58 -0.11
C MET A 111 -13.08 -18.38 -1.52
N THR A 112 -11.82 -18.77 -1.73
CA THR A 112 -11.19 -18.71 -3.05
C THR A 112 -11.87 -19.69 -4.00
N ILE A 113 -12.34 -19.20 -5.16
CA ILE A 113 -12.98 -20.06 -6.14
C ILE A 113 -11.89 -20.96 -6.74
N GLY A 114 -12.03 -22.26 -6.52
CA GLY A 114 -11.08 -23.31 -6.89
C GLY A 114 -10.10 -23.74 -5.79
N GLY A 115 -10.26 -23.22 -4.57
CA GLY A 115 -9.56 -23.72 -3.37
C GLY A 115 -8.15 -23.16 -3.17
N GLN A 116 -7.55 -23.57 -2.05
CA GLN A 116 -6.27 -23.03 -1.57
C GLN A 116 -5.07 -23.41 -2.46
N GLU A 117 -5.19 -24.42 -3.32
CA GLU A 117 -4.10 -24.83 -4.21
C GLU A 117 -3.81 -23.80 -5.33
N ILE A 118 -4.72 -22.83 -5.52
CA ILE A 118 -4.64 -21.83 -6.58
C ILE A 118 -3.82 -20.60 -6.18
N HIS A 119 -3.47 -20.45 -4.89
CA HIS A 119 -2.72 -19.29 -4.41
C HIS A 119 -1.36 -19.10 -5.12
N ASP A 120 -0.81 -20.17 -5.70
CA ASP A 120 0.45 -20.13 -6.45
C ASP A 120 0.30 -19.67 -7.91
N ASP A 121 -0.91 -19.70 -8.48
CA ASP A 121 -1.18 -19.31 -9.87
C ASP A 121 -1.53 -17.81 -9.99
N THR A 122 -0.50 -16.98 -9.78
CA THR A 122 -0.55 -15.52 -9.86
C THR A 122 -0.46 -14.97 -11.29
N GLY A 123 -0.54 -15.83 -12.32
CA GLY A 123 -0.52 -15.40 -13.71
C GLY A 123 -1.66 -14.43 -14.06
N LEU A 124 -1.52 -13.66 -15.14
CA LEU A 124 -2.54 -12.70 -15.60
C LEU A 124 -3.91 -13.35 -15.88
N VAL A 125 -3.88 -14.62 -16.28
CA VAL A 125 -5.06 -15.48 -16.51
C VAL A 125 -5.18 -16.56 -15.43
N GLY A 126 -4.31 -16.53 -14.42
CA GLY A 126 -4.31 -17.46 -13.31
C GLY A 126 -5.61 -17.37 -12.52
N MET A 127 -6.02 -18.49 -11.94
CA MET A 127 -7.29 -18.56 -11.24
C MET A 127 -7.34 -17.59 -10.04
N MET A 128 -6.19 -17.29 -9.42
CA MET A 128 -6.11 -16.30 -8.34
C MET A 128 -6.41 -14.87 -8.83
N SER A 129 -5.89 -14.50 -10.01
CA SER A 129 -6.19 -13.22 -10.64
C SER A 129 -7.69 -13.07 -10.96
N ASN A 130 -8.36 -14.15 -11.35
CA ASN A 130 -9.80 -14.13 -11.55
C ASN A 130 -10.59 -13.96 -10.24
N ASN A 131 -10.12 -14.55 -9.14
CA ASN A 131 -10.68 -14.30 -7.81
C ASN A 131 -10.55 -12.82 -7.43
N TYR A 132 -9.38 -12.20 -7.66
CA TYR A 132 -9.20 -10.76 -7.42
C TYR A 132 -10.17 -9.89 -8.22
N ARG A 133 -10.43 -10.24 -9.49
CA ARG A 133 -11.40 -9.53 -10.33
C ARG A 133 -12.80 -9.62 -9.73
N VAL A 134 -13.31 -10.83 -9.54
CA VAL A 134 -14.71 -11.04 -9.09
C VAL A 134 -14.97 -10.43 -7.72
N TYR A 135 -14.10 -10.67 -6.73
CA TYR A 135 -14.28 -10.09 -5.41
C TYR A 135 -14.04 -8.57 -5.42
N GLY A 136 -13.12 -8.08 -6.27
CA GLY A 136 -12.87 -6.65 -6.46
C GLY A 136 -14.10 -5.91 -6.99
N THR A 137 -14.78 -6.45 -8.00
CA THR A 137 -16.01 -5.85 -8.55
C THR A 137 -17.14 -5.83 -7.52
N ILE A 138 -17.30 -6.91 -6.74
CA ILE A 138 -18.31 -6.99 -5.67
C ILE A 138 -18.05 -5.92 -4.61
N ILE A 139 -16.81 -5.77 -4.14
CA ILE A 139 -16.46 -4.73 -3.15
C ILE A 139 -16.64 -3.33 -3.74
N LEU A 140 -16.26 -3.10 -5.00
CA LEU A 140 -16.47 -1.82 -5.68
C LEU A 140 -17.95 -1.44 -5.73
N LEU A 141 -18.83 -2.38 -6.07
CA LEU A 141 -20.28 -2.16 -6.11
C LEU A 141 -20.87 -1.87 -4.71
N LEU A 142 -20.35 -2.53 -3.67
CA LEU A 142 -20.73 -2.25 -2.28
C LEU A 142 -20.32 -0.84 -1.87
N ILE A 143 -19.07 -0.45 -2.12
CA ILE A 143 -18.56 0.90 -1.82
C ILE A 143 -19.35 1.95 -2.63
N PHE A 144 -19.65 1.68 -3.90
CA PHE A 144 -20.51 2.55 -4.72
C PHE A 144 -21.90 2.75 -4.08
N ALA A 145 -22.55 1.69 -3.62
CA ALA A 145 -23.85 1.78 -2.95
C ALA A 145 -23.77 2.60 -1.67
N VAL A 146 -22.73 2.40 -0.84
CA VAL A 146 -22.52 3.16 0.40
C VAL A 146 -22.29 4.65 0.11
N VAL A 147 -21.45 4.99 -0.87
CA VAL A 147 -21.19 6.38 -1.26
C VAL A 147 -22.44 7.04 -1.87
N ALA A 148 -23.23 6.29 -2.64
CA ALA A 148 -24.47 6.77 -3.23
C ALA A 148 -25.57 7.07 -2.19
N LEU A 149 -25.61 6.32 -1.07
CA LEU A 149 -26.55 6.57 0.04
C LEU A 149 -26.21 7.85 0.82
N GLY A 150 -24.94 8.27 0.84
CA GLY A 150 -24.54 9.60 1.30
C GLY A 150 -23.16 9.66 1.93
N VAL A 151 -22.43 10.74 1.63
CA VAL A 151 -21.04 10.95 2.08
C VAL A 151 -20.92 11.19 3.59
N ARG A 152 -22.02 11.57 4.27
CA ARG A 152 -22.05 11.71 5.74
C ARG A 152 -21.68 10.42 6.46
N PHE A 153 -22.12 9.26 5.94
CA PHE A 153 -21.75 7.96 6.51
C PHE A 153 -20.26 7.67 6.38
N VAL A 154 -19.67 8.05 5.24
CA VAL A 154 -18.23 7.86 4.97
C VAL A 154 -17.39 8.71 5.91
N GLN A 155 -17.78 9.97 6.12
CA GLN A 155 -17.10 10.87 7.07
C GLN A 155 -17.16 10.36 8.51
N PHE A 156 -18.24 9.65 8.88
CA PHE A 156 -18.35 9.01 10.20
C PHE A 156 -17.45 7.78 10.33
N PHE A 157 -17.29 6.99 9.26
CA PHE A 157 -16.46 5.78 9.27
C PHE A 157 -14.96 6.06 9.22
N ALA A 158 -14.55 7.17 8.59
CA ALA A 158 -13.16 7.58 8.46
C ALA A 158 -12.35 7.56 9.79
N PRO A 159 -12.78 8.25 10.87
CA PRO A 159 -12.05 8.23 12.14
C PRO A 159 -11.98 6.84 12.77
N ILE A 160 -13.00 5.99 12.61
CA ILE A 160 -13.00 4.62 13.11
C ILE A 160 -11.88 3.81 12.44
N SER A 161 -11.75 3.93 11.11
CA SER A 161 -10.67 3.26 10.38
C SER A 161 -9.28 3.74 10.82
N LEU A 162 -9.11 5.04 11.09
CA LEU A 162 -7.85 5.59 11.57
C LEU A 162 -7.47 5.05 12.95
N VAL A 163 -8.43 4.91 13.86
CA VAL A 163 -8.20 4.32 15.19
C VAL A 163 -7.70 2.88 15.05
N CYS A 164 -8.30 2.07 14.17
CA CYS A 164 -7.84 0.71 13.88
C CYS A 164 -6.39 0.69 13.36
N VAL A 165 -6.03 1.63 12.48
CA VAL A 165 -4.66 1.75 11.95
C VAL A 165 -3.66 2.10 13.04
N LEU A 166 -3.98 3.07 13.91
CA LEU A 166 -3.09 3.46 15.01
C LEU A 166 -2.88 2.32 16.02
N PHE A 167 -3.94 1.57 16.35
CA PHE A 167 -3.81 0.37 17.18
C PHE A 167 -2.95 -0.70 16.50
N SER A 168 -3.07 -0.86 15.19
CA SER A 168 -2.26 -1.81 14.41
C SER A 168 -0.78 -1.43 14.42
N ILE A 169 -0.45 -0.15 14.23
CA ILE A 169 0.93 0.35 14.31
C ILE A 169 1.50 0.13 15.71
N ALA A 170 0.72 0.41 16.77
CA ALA A 170 1.15 0.16 18.14
C ALA A 170 1.39 -1.34 18.41
N ALA A 171 0.55 -2.23 17.87
CA ALA A 171 0.71 -3.67 17.98
C ALA A 171 1.96 -4.20 17.27
N ILE A 172 2.35 -3.61 16.14
CA ILE A 172 3.61 -3.93 15.45
C ILE A 172 4.80 -3.57 16.33
N PHE A 173 4.85 -2.35 16.87
CA PHE A 173 5.96 -1.93 17.74
C PHE A 173 6.01 -2.73 19.05
N ALA A 174 4.87 -3.05 19.66
CA ALA A 174 4.80 -3.92 20.82
C ALA A 174 5.33 -5.33 20.50
N GLY A 175 4.96 -5.86 19.34
CA GLY A 175 5.44 -7.15 18.84
C GLY A 175 6.94 -7.20 18.59
N VAL A 176 7.52 -6.15 18.01
CA VAL A 176 8.98 -5.99 17.83
C VAL A 176 9.72 -6.06 19.17
N ILE A 177 9.19 -5.39 20.19
CA ILE A 177 9.77 -5.42 21.55
C ILE A 177 9.62 -6.82 22.15
N GLU A 178 8.44 -7.44 22.06
CA GLU A 178 8.18 -8.78 22.58
C GLU A 178 9.14 -9.81 21.95
N LYS A 179 9.23 -9.86 20.62
CA LYS A 179 10.11 -10.79 19.88
C LYS A 179 11.60 -10.51 20.10
N SER A 180 11.96 -9.34 20.61
CA SER A 180 13.34 -9.04 21.00
C SER A 180 13.70 -9.61 22.37
N VAL A 181 12.71 -9.81 23.26
CA VAL A 181 12.90 -10.32 24.63
C VAL A 181 12.58 -11.81 24.70
N ILE A 182 11.47 -12.22 24.10
CA ILE A 182 10.95 -13.57 24.10
C ILE A 182 11.25 -14.17 22.72
N SER A 183 11.99 -15.28 22.71
CA SER A 183 12.24 -15.99 21.46
C SER A 183 10.92 -16.43 20.85
N SER A 184 10.69 -16.02 19.60
CA SER A 184 9.52 -16.43 18.83
C SER A 184 9.42 -17.95 18.70
N SER A 185 8.18 -18.45 18.71
CA SER A 185 7.88 -19.86 18.45
C SER A 185 7.76 -20.18 16.96
N HIS A 186 7.58 -19.16 16.10
CA HIS A 186 7.47 -19.32 14.65
C HIS A 186 8.83 -19.71 14.04
N ARG A 187 8.87 -20.89 13.43
CA ARG A 187 10.05 -21.45 12.76
C ARG A 187 9.69 -21.82 11.32
N VAL A 188 10.66 -21.69 10.43
CA VAL A 188 10.54 -21.94 8.99
C VAL A 188 11.59 -22.94 8.53
N CYS A 189 11.23 -23.74 7.53
CA CYS A 189 12.08 -24.79 6.97
C CYS A 189 12.85 -24.29 5.75
N TYR A 190 14.14 -24.58 5.70
CA TYR A 190 15.04 -24.29 4.59
C TYR A 190 15.55 -25.57 3.94
N LEU A 191 15.68 -25.56 2.62
CA LEU A 191 16.33 -26.58 1.81
C LEU A 191 17.59 -25.99 1.17
N ASN A 192 18.79 -26.34 1.61
CA ASN A 192 20.04 -25.78 1.09
C ASN A 192 20.03 -24.23 1.02
N ASN A 193 19.51 -23.56 2.07
CA ASN A 193 19.27 -22.11 2.16
C ASN A 193 18.09 -21.55 1.33
N ARG A 194 17.26 -22.40 0.72
CA ARG A 194 16.03 -22.00 0.02
C ARG A 194 14.82 -22.13 0.93
N LEU A 195 13.99 -21.11 0.99
CA LEU A 195 12.80 -21.11 1.84
C LEU A 195 11.70 -21.97 1.23
N LEU A 196 11.13 -22.88 2.02
CA LEU A 196 10.09 -23.81 1.58
C LEU A 196 8.68 -23.30 1.91
N HIS A 197 7.71 -23.63 1.05
CA HIS A 197 6.28 -23.44 1.33
C HIS A 197 5.85 -24.32 2.52
N ALA A 198 5.16 -23.75 3.51
CA ALA A 198 4.68 -24.50 4.67
C ALA A 198 3.72 -25.64 4.29
N SER A 199 2.86 -25.42 3.30
CA SER A 199 1.90 -26.41 2.77
C SER A 199 2.57 -27.63 2.13
N ALA A 200 3.85 -27.53 1.75
CA ALA A 200 4.57 -28.63 1.13
C ALA A 200 5.02 -29.71 2.14
N TYR A 201 5.08 -29.39 3.43
CA TYR A 201 5.54 -30.32 4.47
C TYR A 201 4.62 -30.42 5.69
N ALA A 202 3.79 -29.41 5.98
CA ALA A 202 2.85 -29.43 7.08
C ALA A 202 1.40 -29.56 6.57
N LEU A 203 0.56 -30.31 7.30
CA LEU A 203 -0.88 -30.24 7.08
C LEU A 203 -1.43 -28.89 7.56
N ILE A 204 -2.49 -28.41 6.90
CA ILE A 204 -3.10 -27.07 7.08
C ILE A 204 -3.44 -26.74 8.55
N ASN A 205 -3.65 -27.74 9.41
CA ASN A 205 -3.99 -27.57 10.84
C ASN A 205 -2.82 -27.74 11.81
N THR A 206 -1.58 -27.78 11.32
CA THR A 206 -0.41 -27.96 12.19
C THR A 206 -0.08 -26.66 12.90
N SER A 207 0.00 -26.67 14.24
CA SER A 207 0.46 -25.49 15.00
C SER A 207 1.88 -25.10 14.58
N ASN A 208 2.14 -23.80 14.44
CA ASN A 208 3.44 -23.26 14.01
C ASN A 208 4.63 -23.78 14.85
N ASP A 209 4.41 -24.08 16.13
CA ASP A 209 5.44 -24.60 17.04
C ASP A 209 5.95 -26.00 16.64
N ASN A 210 5.12 -26.78 15.94
CA ASN A 210 5.42 -28.14 15.49
C ASN A 210 5.90 -28.19 14.04
N LEU A 211 6.01 -27.06 13.33
CA LEU A 211 6.38 -27.05 11.92
C LEU A 211 7.76 -27.72 11.67
N CYS A 212 8.70 -27.53 12.60
CA CYS A 212 10.03 -28.15 12.50
C CYS A 212 10.02 -29.68 12.63
N SER A 213 9.05 -30.31 13.31
CA SER A 213 9.02 -31.77 13.39
C SER A 213 8.73 -32.41 12.03
N TYR A 214 8.06 -31.68 11.14
CA TYR A 214 7.76 -32.09 9.77
C TYR A 214 8.85 -31.70 8.76
N CYS A 215 9.78 -30.82 9.14
CA CYS A 215 10.95 -30.41 8.36
C CYS A 215 12.07 -31.47 8.48
N THR A 216 11.77 -32.71 8.14
CA THR A 216 12.74 -33.82 8.15
C THR A 216 12.54 -34.70 6.92
N PHE A 217 13.60 -35.38 6.49
CA PHE A 217 13.52 -36.36 5.39
C PHE A 217 12.66 -37.60 5.72
N ASN A 218 12.21 -37.76 6.98
CA ASN A 218 11.26 -38.80 7.37
C ASN A 218 9.83 -38.51 6.87
N ASN A 219 9.53 -37.26 6.51
CA ASN A 219 8.23 -36.90 5.98
C ASN A 219 8.12 -37.34 4.52
N THR A 220 7.24 -38.32 4.26
CA THR A 220 7.10 -38.94 2.93
C THR A 220 6.71 -37.94 1.84
N ILE A 221 5.93 -36.91 2.18
CA ILE A 221 5.48 -35.88 1.22
C ILE A 221 6.67 -35.05 0.75
N LEU A 222 7.46 -34.57 1.71
CA LEU A 222 8.65 -33.77 1.43
C LEU A 222 9.74 -34.60 0.75
N PHE A 223 9.91 -35.85 1.19
CA PHE A 223 10.85 -36.79 0.59
C PHE A 223 10.52 -37.05 -0.87
N ASP A 224 9.27 -37.37 -1.21
CA ASP A 224 8.89 -37.62 -2.61
C ASP A 224 9.01 -36.36 -3.49
N ALA A 225 8.64 -35.20 -2.94
CA ALA A 225 8.75 -33.92 -3.64
C ALA A 225 10.19 -33.51 -3.97
N ILE A 226 11.15 -33.80 -3.08
CA ILE A 226 12.58 -33.50 -3.27
C ILE A 226 13.27 -34.60 -4.09
N CYS A 227 13.01 -35.88 -3.76
CA CYS A 227 13.78 -37.02 -4.24
C CYS A 227 13.21 -37.72 -5.48
N ARG A 228 12.12 -37.20 -6.10
CA ARG A 228 11.48 -37.67 -7.34
C ARG A 228 11.66 -39.17 -7.61
N ASN A 229 10.89 -40.00 -6.91
CA ASN A 229 10.79 -41.45 -7.14
C ASN A 229 12.13 -42.24 -7.12
N SER A 230 13.22 -41.65 -6.62
CA SER A 230 14.46 -42.39 -6.34
C SER A 230 14.27 -43.16 -5.03
N SER A 231 14.24 -44.48 -5.12
CA SER A 231 14.21 -45.39 -3.97
C SER A 231 15.52 -45.44 -3.18
N SER A 232 16.52 -44.63 -3.54
CA SER A 232 17.82 -44.58 -2.88
C SER A 232 18.06 -43.23 -2.21
N LEU A 233 18.36 -43.27 -0.91
CA LEU A 233 18.71 -42.11 -0.08
C LEU A 233 19.86 -41.27 -0.69
N ASN A 234 20.75 -41.93 -1.43
CA ASN A 234 21.96 -41.37 -2.02
C ASN A 234 21.73 -40.18 -2.97
N SER A 235 20.58 -40.07 -3.63
CA SER A 235 20.28 -38.90 -4.49
C SER A 235 19.93 -37.65 -3.68
N CYS A 236 19.55 -37.81 -2.40
CA CYS A 236 19.14 -36.71 -1.53
C CYS A 236 20.18 -36.33 -0.47
N ASP A 237 21.30 -37.05 -0.38
CA ASP A 237 22.39 -36.74 0.55
C ASP A 237 23.03 -35.36 0.32
N ASN A 238 22.86 -34.76 -0.87
CA ASN A 238 23.33 -33.40 -1.17
C ASN A 238 22.37 -32.28 -0.68
N HIS A 239 21.24 -32.65 -0.08
CA HIS A 239 20.25 -31.71 0.43
C HIS A 239 20.26 -31.66 1.96
N THR A 240 20.41 -30.46 2.49
CA THR A 240 20.36 -30.16 3.92
C THR A 240 19.05 -29.45 4.24
N LEU A 241 18.29 -30.02 5.17
CA LEU A 241 17.08 -29.40 5.72
C LEU A 241 17.44 -28.77 7.06
N THR A 242 17.21 -27.46 7.20
CA THR A 242 17.41 -26.73 8.46
C THR A 242 16.12 -26.03 8.86
N CYS A 243 15.82 -26.04 10.16
CA CYS A 243 14.68 -25.31 10.70
C CYS A 243 15.19 -24.15 11.56
N GLU A 244 14.96 -22.92 11.11
CA GLU A 244 15.42 -21.70 11.79
C GLU A 244 14.23 -20.84 12.23
N LYS A 245 14.48 -19.88 13.11
CA LYS A 245 13.44 -18.97 13.61
C LYS A 245 13.14 -17.91 12.54
N ALA A 246 11.86 -17.67 12.24
CA ALA A 246 11.47 -16.61 11.30
C ALA A 246 11.75 -15.21 11.87
N PHE A 247 11.45 -15.04 13.16
CA PHE A 247 11.71 -13.82 13.93
C PHE A 247 12.89 -14.08 14.86
N VAL A 248 14.05 -13.59 14.45
CA VAL A 248 15.31 -13.77 15.15
C VAL A 248 15.51 -12.74 16.27
N GLY A 249 14.76 -11.64 16.23
CA GLY A 249 14.83 -10.55 17.21
C GLY A 249 16.04 -9.64 17.00
N ILE A 250 16.02 -8.47 17.63
CA ILE A 250 16.98 -7.36 17.38
C ILE A 250 18.44 -7.76 17.71
N GLN A 251 18.65 -8.65 18.67
CA GLN A 251 19.99 -9.03 19.16
C GLN A 251 20.72 -10.05 18.26
N SER A 252 20.03 -10.68 17.31
CA SER A 252 20.56 -11.81 16.52
C SER A 252 21.52 -11.44 15.40
N GLY A 253 21.75 -10.14 15.15
CA GLY A 253 22.52 -9.67 14.01
C GLY A 253 21.73 -9.60 12.68
N ALA A 254 20.40 -9.81 12.71
CA ALA A 254 19.54 -9.70 11.52
C ALA A 254 19.69 -8.37 10.79
N PHE A 255 19.91 -7.29 11.54
CA PHE A 255 20.16 -5.96 10.99
C PHE A 255 21.32 -5.95 9.98
N LEU A 256 22.44 -6.60 10.32
CA LEU A 256 23.61 -6.65 9.45
C LEU A 256 23.37 -7.56 8.24
N ALA A 257 22.67 -8.67 8.44
CA ALA A 257 22.32 -9.61 7.36
C ALA A 257 21.37 -8.96 6.33
N ASN A 258 20.44 -8.13 6.78
CA ASN A 258 19.44 -7.46 5.95
C ASN A 258 19.88 -6.07 5.44
N PHE A 259 21.11 -5.65 5.72
CA PHE A 259 21.57 -4.32 5.30
C PHE A 259 21.72 -4.22 3.78
N GLY A 260 22.16 -5.30 3.13
CA GLY A 260 22.44 -5.37 1.70
C GLY A 260 21.20 -5.64 0.83
N SER A 261 21.24 -5.17 -0.42
CA SER A 261 20.19 -5.39 -1.42
C SER A 261 20.24 -6.78 -2.05
N HIS A 262 19.07 -7.34 -2.31
CA HIS A 262 18.85 -8.66 -2.89
C HIS A 262 17.80 -8.59 -4.00
N TYR A 263 18.16 -7.89 -5.08
CA TYR A 263 17.32 -7.83 -6.28
C TYR A 263 17.26 -9.19 -6.98
N MET A 264 16.05 -9.61 -7.29
CA MET A 264 15.72 -10.90 -7.90
C MET A 264 14.88 -10.71 -9.15
N LYS A 265 15.10 -11.57 -10.15
CA LYS A 265 14.23 -11.65 -11.33
C LYS A 265 13.00 -12.50 -11.03
N GLU A 266 11.97 -12.35 -11.86
CA GLU A 266 10.79 -13.20 -11.81
C GLU A 266 11.19 -14.69 -11.92
N GLY A 267 10.72 -15.50 -10.97
CA GLY A 267 11.03 -16.92 -10.86
C GLY A 267 12.34 -17.28 -10.16
N GLU A 268 13.03 -16.32 -9.54
CA GLU A 268 14.20 -16.57 -8.67
C GLU A 268 13.75 -16.77 -7.20
N VAL A 269 14.38 -17.73 -6.49
CA VAL A 269 14.19 -18.03 -5.04
C VAL A 269 15.17 -17.22 -4.19
N ALA A 270 16.38 -17.05 -4.73
CA ALA A 270 17.46 -16.25 -4.18
C ALA A 270 18.22 -15.61 -5.35
N PRO A 271 19.03 -14.56 -5.14
CA PRO A 271 19.73 -13.90 -6.24
C PRO A 271 20.52 -14.89 -7.11
N LYS A 272 20.16 -14.97 -8.41
CA LYS A 272 20.74 -15.91 -9.41
C LYS A 272 20.40 -17.39 -9.22
N GLN A 273 19.46 -17.74 -8.34
CA GLN A 273 18.97 -19.12 -8.16
C GLN A 273 17.51 -19.22 -8.60
N TYR A 274 17.27 -19.93 -9.70
CA TYR A 274 15.93 -20.17 -10.21
C TYR A 274 15.26 -21.33 -9.47
N VAL A 275 13.93 -21.26 -9.43
CA VAL A 275 13.07 -22.30 -8.86
C VAL A 275 13.26 -23.63 -9.58
N ASN A 276 13.49 -24.69 -8.82
CA ASN A 276 13.46 -26.07 -9.34
C ASN A 276 12.02 -26.61 -9.38
N ASN A 277 11.24 -26.33 -8.34
CA ASN A 277 9.86 -26.78 -8.21
C ASN A 277 8.98 -25.68 -7.60
N LYS A 278 8.09 -25.11 -8.42
CA LYS A 278 7.22 -23.98 -8.04
C LYS A 278 6.27 -24.28 -6.87
N LYS A 279 5.98 -25.55 -6.60
CA LYS A 279 5.09 -25.96 -5.49
C LYS A 279 5.82 -26.08 -4.16
N LEU A 280 7.15 -26.11 -4.17
CA LEU A 280 7.98 -26.43 -3.01
C LEU A 280 8.74 -25.21 -2.51
N GLU A 281 9.30 -24.43 -3.43
CA GLU A 281 10.20 -23.30 -3.14
C GLU A 281 9.48 -21.96 -3.36
N ILE A 282 9.66 -21.03 -2.43
CA ILE A 282 9.09 -19.69 -2.54
C ILE A 282 9.86 -18.87 -3.55
N PHE A 283 9.16 -18.22 -4.46
CA PHE A 283 9.76 -17.53 -5.60
C PHE A 283 9.24 -16.11 -5.76
N GLN A 284 10.06 -15.28 -6.40
CA GLN A 284 9.69 -13.90 -6.69
C GLN A 284 8.74 -13.83 -7.89
N ASP A 285 7.60 -13.18 -7.71
CA ASP A 285 6.53 -13.02 -8.70
C ASP A 285 6.77 -11.88 -9.71
N VAL A 286 7.53 -10.85 -9.33
CA VAL A 286 7.83 -9.69 -10.16
C VAL A 286 9.33 -9.42 -10.16
N THR A 287 9.90 -9.11 -11.33
CA THR A 287 11.29 -8.68 -11.41
C THR A 287 11.51 -7.38 -10.62
N THR A 288 12.46 -7.42 -9.68
CA THR A 288 12.73 -6.30 -8.77
C THR A 288 13.96 -5.51 -9.18
N THR A 289 13.79 -4.20 -9.33
CA THR A 289 14.88 -3.23 -9.51
C THR A 289 14.58 -2.02 -8.63
N PHE A 290 15.58 -1.17 -8.35
CA PHE A 290 15.40 0.02 -7.51
C PHE A 290 14.17 0.85 -7.92
N PHE A 291 14.03 1.16 -9.22
CA PHE A 291 12.93 1.97 -9.72
C PHE A 291 11.57 1.26 -9.71
N VAL A 292 11.53 -0.06 -9.98
CA VAL A 292 10.28 -0.83 -9.90
C VAL A 292 9.77 -0.86 -8.46
N VAL A 293 10.65 -1.10 -7.50
CA VAL A 293 10.27 -1.13 -6.07
C VAL A 293 9.88 0.27 -5.57
N MET A 294 10.56 1.32 -6.05
CA MET A 294 10.17 2.71 -5.78
C MET A 294 8.76 3.03 -6.29
N ALA A 295 8.41 2.59 -7.51
CA ALA A 295 7.08 2.79 -8.06
C ALA A 295 5.97 2.04 -7.30
N ILE A 296 6.29 0.88 -6.71
CA ILE A 296 5.37 0.15 -5.83
C ILE A 296 5.23 0.86 -4.48
N TYR A 297 6.31 1.47 -3.97
CA TYR A 297 6.32 2.17 -2.69
C TYR A 297 5.64 3.54 -2.74
N PHE A 298 5.84 4.31 -3.82
CA PHE A 298 5.47 5.73 -3.88
C PHE A 298 4.00 6.03 -3.51
N PRO A 299 2.98 5.21 -3.86
CA PRO A 299 1.62 5.48 -3.44
C PRO A 299 1.45 5.55 -1.91
N SER A 300 2.36 4.98 -1.12
CA SER A 300 2.38 5.11 0.35
C SER A 300 2.70 6.51 0.87
N VAL A 301 3.33 7.38 0.08
CA VAL A 301 3.65 8.77 0.47
C VAL A 301 2.67 9.78 -0.14
N THR A 302 1.72 9.30 -0.94
CA THR A 302 0.70 10.14 -1.58
C THR A 302 -0.42 10.50 -0.61
N GLY A 303 -1.25 11.48 -0.99
CA GLY A 303 -2.40 11.92 -0.19
C GLY A 303 -2.20 13.24 0.56
N ILE A 304 -1.10 13.96 0.33
CA ILE A 304 -0.85 15.29 0.93
C ILE A 304 -1.95 16.32 0.60
N MET A 305 -2.66 16.12 -0.51
CA MET A 305 -3.76 16.98 -0.96
C MET A 305 -5.12 16.62 -0.33
N THR A 306 -5.23 15.44 0.29
CA THR A 306 -6.51 14.94 0.81
C THR A 306 -7.05 15.82 1.94
N GLY A 307 -6.18 16.34 2.82
CA GLY A 307 -6.58 17.27 3.86
C GLY A 307 -7.07 18.62 3.33
N ALA A 308 -6.63 19.05 2.15
CA ALA A 308 -7.11 20.28 1.50
C ALA A 308 -8.44 20.08 0.77
N ASN A 309 -8.89 18.84 0.53
CA ASN A 309 -10.23 18.58 -0.05
C ASN A 309 -11.36 18.99 0.91
N MET A 310 -11.08 19.02 2.21
CA MET A 310 -12.02 19.45 3.25
C MET A 310 -11.90 20.95 3.58
N SER A 311 -11.30 21.75 2.69
CA SER A 311 -11.04 23.17 2.95
C SER A 311 -12.29 23.99 3.26
N GLY A 312 -13.45 23.62 2.70
CA GLY A 312 -14.71 24.31 2.92
C GLY A 312 -15.30 24.14 4.34
N ASP A 313 -14.90 23.11 5.07
CA ASP A 313 -15.38 22.83 6.42
C ASP A 313 -14.44 23.37 7.51
N LEU A 314 -13.33 24.01 7.12
CA LEU A 314 -12.34 24.56 8.04
C LEU A 314 -12.68 26.00 8.41
N LYS A 315 -12.65 26.31 9.71
CA LYS A 315 -12.78 27.70 10.21
C LYS A 315 -11.74 28.64 9.60
N ASP A 316 -10.48 28.19 9.57
CA ASP A 316 -9.33 28.95 9.05
C ASP A 316 -8.47 28.06 8.13
N PRO A 317 -8.82 27.92 6.83
CA PRO A 317 -8.12 27.01 5.91
C PRO A 317 -6.67 27.43 5.65
N GLN A 318 -6.38 28.74 5.56
CA GLN A 318 -5.04 29.28 5.27
C GLN A 318 -3.98 28.88 6.31
N LYS A 319 -4.39 28.72 7.58
CA LYS A 319 -3.50 28.28 8.67
C LYS A 319 -3.53 26.76 8.85
N SER A 320 -4.72 26.17 8.74
CA SER A 320 -4.94 24.75 9.05
C SER A 320 -4.34 23.80 7.99
N ILE A 321 -4.36 24.20 6.71
CA ILE A 321 -3.84 23.36 5.61
C ILE A 321 -2.32 23.19 5.74
N PRO A 322 -1.49 24.26 5.77
CA PRO A 322 -0.04 24.12 5.88
C PRO A 322 0.39 23.35 7.13
N GLN A 323 -0.17 23.71 8.29
CA GLN A 323 0.19 23.08 9.57
C GLN A 323 -0.25 21.61 9.61
N GLY A 324 -1.44 21.30 9.11
CA GLY A 324 -1.98 19.95 9.09
C GLY A 324 -1.22 19.01 8.15
N THR A 325 -0.94 19.46 6.93
CA THR A 325 -0.25 18.62 5.93
C THR A 325 1.22 18.38 6.30
N ILE A 326 1.96 19.42 6.72
CA ILE A 326 3.37 19.26 7.12
C ILE A 326 3.49 18.37 8.36
N ALA A 327 2.64 18.58 9.39
CA ALA A 327 2.66 17.73 10.58
C ALA A 327 2.31 16.27 10.26
N ALA A 328 1.33 16.04 9.37
CA ALA A 328 0.96 14.70 8.93
C ALA A 328 2.14 14.01 8.24
N GLN A 329 2.80 14.71 7.31
CA GLN A 329 3.95 14.20 6.58
C GLN A 329 5.14 13.86 7.48
N LEU A 330 5.45 14.71 8.45
CA LEU A 330 6.51 14.43 9.42
C LEU A 330 6.17 13.21 10.28
N THR A 331 4.93 13.10 10.76
CA THR A 331 4.48 11.97 11.58
C THR A 331 4.60 10.64 10.82
N THR A 332 4.12 10.61 9.57
CA THR A 332 4.14 9.40 8.74
C THR A 332 5.56 9.03 8.35
N SER A 333 6.40 9.99 7.99
CA SER A 333 7.83 9.79 7.67
C SER A 333 8.58 9.13 8.83
N THR A 334 8.37 9.63 10.06
CA THR A 334 8.98 9.06 11.26
C THR A 334 8.53 7.62 11.49
N ILE A 335 7.23 7.34 11.33
CA ILE A 335 6.69 5.98 11.51
C ILE A 335 7.25 5.02 10.45
N TYR A 336 7.28 5.39 9.17
CA TYR A 336 7.86 4.55 8.12
C TYR A 336 9.34 4.26 8.37
N PHE A 337 10.12 5.25 8.79
CA PHE A 337 11.54 5.06 9.13
C PHE A 337 11.73 4.02 10.24
N PHE A 338 10.97 4.13 11.33
CA PHE A 338 11.05 3.16 12.42
C PHE A 338 10.53 1.77 12.05
N LEU A 339 9.48 1.67 11.22
CA LEU A 339 8.98 0.39 10.72
C LEU A 339 10.01 -0.34 9.85
N ILE A 340 10.74 0.39 8.98
CA ILE A 340 11.81 -0.19 8.15
C ILE A 340 12.92 -0.78 9.02
N LEU A 341 13.36 -0.03 10.04
CA LEU A 341 14.35 -0.51 11.01
C LEU A 341 13.85 -1.71 11.80
N ALA A 342 12.58 -1.67 12.23
CA ALA A 342 11.96 -2.74 13.01
C ALA A 342 11.88 -4.04 12.19
N PHE A 343 11.37 -4.01 10.96
CA PHE A 343 11.28 -5.21 10.11
C PHE A 343 12.66 -5.76 9.76
N GLY A 344 13.60 -4.90 9.36
CA GLY A 344 14.95 -5.32 8.98
C GLY A 344 15.79 -5.87 10.14
N SER A 345 15.53 -5.46 11.37
CA SER A 345 16.27 -5.94 12.56
C SER A 345 15.67 -7.18 13.23
N THR A 346 14.39 -7.48 13.00
CA THR A 346 13.69 -8.57 13.71
C THR A 346 13.43 -9.81 12.86
N ILE A 347 13.22 -9.65 11.54
CA ILE A 347 12.78 -10.73 10.65
C ILE A 347 13.97 -11.24 9.83
N ALA A 348 14.06 -12.55 9.64
CA ALA A 348 15.06 -13.16 8.77
C ALA A 348 14.87 -12.74 7.29
N GLY A 349 15.96 -12.42 6.60
CA GLY A 349 15.93 -11.90 5.22
C GLY A 349 15.11 -12.70 4.21
N PRO A 350 15.22 -14.05 4.15
CA PRO A 350 14.38 -14.86 3.26
C PRO A 350 12.88 -14.75 3.57
N VAL A 351 12.50 -14.64 4.85
CA VAL A 351 11.09 -14.47 5.26
C VAL A 351 10.58 -13.08 4.90
N LEU A 352 11.42 -12.04 4.98
CA LEU A 352 11.05 -10.73 4.45
C LEU A 352 10.75 -10.75 2.95
N ARG A 353 11.41 -11.62 2.17
CA ARG A 353 11.20 -11.74 0.72
C ARG A 353 9.97 -12.58 0.34
N ASP A 354 9.39 -13.28 1.30
CA ASP A 354 8.13 -14.00 1.13
C ASP A 354 6.95 -13.02 1.20
N LYS A 355 6.57 -12.52 0.03
CA LYS A 355 5.54 -11.50 -0.14
C LYS A 355 4.18 -11.89 0.43
N TYR A 356 3.80 -13.17 0.34
CA TYR A 356 2.47 -13.64 0.74
C TYR A 356 2.45 -14.35 2.10
N GLY A 357 3.62 -14.66 2.68
CA GLY A 357 3.73 -15.40 3.95
C GLY A 357 3.55 -16.90 3.79
N GLN A 358 3.83 -17.45 2.60
CA GLN A 358 3.65 -18.87 2.28
C GLN A 358 4.58 -19.81 3.07
N SER A 359 5.69 -19.28 3.60
CA SER A 359 6.59 -19.98 4.53
C SER A 359 5.97 -20.23 5.90
N MET A 360 4.90 -19.52 6.25
CA MET A 360 4.26 -19.53 7.57
C MET A 360 2.83 -20.06 7.47
N ASN A 361 2.65 -21.40 7.56
CA ASN A 361 1.39 -22.16 7.49
C ASN A 361 0.21 -21.51 6.70
N GLY A 362 0.51 -20.87 5.57
CA GLY A 362 -0.44 -20.20 4.66
C GLY A 362 -1.34 -19.10 5.24
N SER A 363 -1.34 -18.87 6.55
CA SER A 363 -2.40 -18.12 7.25
C SER A 363 -1.91 -16.81 7.86
N GLY A 364 -0.60 -16.58 7.87
CA GLY A 364 0.01 -15.44 8.55
C GLY A 364 0.62 -14.45 7.57
N MET A 365 0.04 -13.25 7.45
CA MET A 365 0.78 -12.11 6.93
C MET A 365 2.03 -11.92 7.81
N VAL A 366 3.22 -11.79 7.23
CA VAL A 366 4.49 -11.69 7.98
C VAL A 366 4.43 -10.60 9.07
N VAL A 367 3.78 -9.48 8.76
CA VAL A 367 3.56 -8.36 9.69
C VAL A 367 2.53 -8.69 10.78
N ALA A 368 1.52 -9.50 10.48
CA ALA A 368 0.52 -9.91 11.46
C ALA A 368 1.12 -10.85 12.51
N GLU A 369 1.97 -11.79 12.09
CA GLU A 369 2.65 -12.72 12.99
C GLU A 369 3.74 -12.06 13.86
N LEU A 370 4.22 -10.89 13.44
CA LEU A 370 5.09 -10.05 14.27
C LEU A 370 4.31 -9.36 15.39
N ALA A 371 3.02 -9.08 15.23
CA ALA A 371 2.26 -8.20 16.11
C ALA A 371 1.84 -8.88 17.43
N TRP A 372 1.85 -8.09 18.51
CA TRP A 372 1.38 -8.50 19.83
C TRP A 372 0.16 -7.65 20.24
N PRO A 373 -0.91 -8.22 20.83
CA PRO A 373 -1.06 -9.59 21.35
C PRO A 373 -1.60 -10.63 20.37
N SER A 374 -2.14 -10.25 19.21
CA SER A 374 -2.76 -11.19 18.27
C SER A 374 -2.63 -10.73 16.82
N SER A 375 -2.35 -11.68 15.90
CA SER A 375 -2.26 -11.47 14.46
C SER A 375 -3.55 -10.87 13.86
N TRP A 376 -4.71 -11.17 14.46
CA TRP A 376 -6.02 -10.67 14.00
C TRP A 376 -6.15 -9.14 14.04
N ILE A 377 -5.42 -8.47 14.93
CA ILE A 377 -5.45 -7.01 15.03
C ILE A 377 -4.95 -6.39 13.72
N ILE A 378 -3.85 -6.90 13.17
CA ILE A 378 -3.28 -6.41 11.91
C ILE A 378 -4.16 -6.79 10.72
N MET A 379 -4.73 -7.99 10.70
CA MET A 379 -5.60 -8.41 9.59
C MET A 379 -6.86 -7.53 9.50
N ILE A 380 -7.53 -7.30 10.63
CA ILE A 380 -8.71 -6.41 10.70
C ILE A 380 -8.28 -4.95 10.44
N GLY A 381 -7.16 -4.51 11.01
CA GLY A 381 -6.61 -3.17 10.79
C GLY A 381 -6.29 -2.89 9.32
N ALA A 382 -5.57 -3.79 8.66
CA ALA A 382 -5.23 -3.68 7.25
C ALA A 382 -6.49 -3.69 6.36
N PHE A 383 -7.45 -4.58 6.61
CA PHE A 383 -8.70 -4.64 5.87
C PHE A 383 -9.53 -3.34 6.03
N THR A 384 -9.74 -2.90 7.27
CA THR A 384 -10.50 -1.66 7.56
C THR A 384 -9.80 -0.41 7.03
N SER A 385 -8.47 -0.38 7.04
CA SER A 385 -7.66 0.68 6.44
C SER A 385 -7.84 0.76 4.93
N CYS A 386 -7.73 -0.37 4.22
CA CYS A 386 -7.91 -0.42 2.77
C CYS A 386 -9.33 -0.01 2.37
N PHE A 387 -10.34 -0.51 3.08
CA PHE A 387 -11.73 -0.13 2.84
C PHE A 387 -12.00 1.34 3.12
N GLY A 388 -11.47 1.88 4.23
CA GLY A 388 -11.59 3.30 4.58
C GLY A 388 -10.92 4.22 3.56
N ALA A 389 -9.71 3.87 3.09
CA ALA A 389 -9.00 4.63 2.05
C ALA A 389 -9.72 4.56 0.69
N ALA A 390 -10.25 3.39 0.31
CA ALA A 390 -11.05 3.24 -0.91
C ALA A 390 -12.31 4.11 -0.88
N LEU A 391 -13.06 4.10 0.23
CA LEU A 391 -14.22 4.98 0.42
C LEU A 391 -13.85 6.46 0.31
N GLN A 392 -12.74 6.87 0.91
CA GLN A 392 -12.27 8.25 0.86
C GLN A 392 -11.94 8.69 -0.57
N CYS A 393 -11.21 7.86 -1.34
CA CYS A 393 -10.89 8.13 -2.74
C CYS A 393 -12.15 8.18 -3.63
N LEU A 394 -13.11 7.26 -3.41
CA LEU A 394 -14.35 7.22 -4.18
C LEU A 394 -15.29 8.40 -3.84
N CYS A 395 -15.20 9.00 -2.65
CA CYS A 395 -15.90 10.25 -2.35
C CYS A 395 -15.18 11.48 -2.92
N SER A 396 -13.84 11.52 -2.90
CA SER A 396 -13.07 12.71 -3.32
C SER A 396 -13.02 12.89 -4.83
N ALA A 397 -12.83 11.80 -5.60
CA ALA A 397 -12.69 11.87 -7.05
C ALA A 397 -13.94 12.45 -7.77
N PRO A 398 -15.17 12.01 -7.48
CA PRO A 398 -16.37 12.59 -8.10
C PRO A 398 -16.58 14.07 -7.79
N ARG A 399 -16.27 14.49 -6.56
CA ARG A 399 -16.38 15.90 -6.13
C ARG A 399 -15.36 16.79 -6.82
N LEU A 400 -14.14 16.27 -7.04
CA LEU A 400 -13.11 16.93 -7.82
C LEU A 400 -13.56 17.12 -9.28
N LEU A 401 -14.05 16.04 -9.91
CA LEU A 401 -14.56 16.08 -11.29
C LEU A 401 -15.74 17.04 -11.44
N GLN A 402 -16.65 17.06 -10.46
CA GLN A 402 -17.78 17.97 -10.46
C GLN A 402 -17.36 19.43 -10.32
N SER A 403 -16.30 19.71 -9.55
CA SER A 403 -15.75 21.06 -9.42
C SER A 403 -15.10 21.53 -10.73
N ILE A 404 -14.41 20.64 -11.45
CA ILE A 404 -13.89 20.91 -12.80
C ILE A 404 -15.02 21.20 -13.78
N ALA A 405 -16.09 20.39 -13.73
CA ALA A 405 -17.24 20.55 -14.62
C ALA A 405 -18.01 21.85 -14.40
N LYS A 406 -17.91 22.46 -13.21
CA LYS A 406 -18.54 23.76 -12.90
C LYS A 406 -17.80 24.96 -13.50
N ASP A 407 -16.48 24.86 -13.70
CA ASP A 407 -15.69 25.96 -14.26
C ASP A 407 -15.84 26.05 -15.81
N ASP A 408 -16.62 25.16 -16.45
CA ASP A 408 -16.96 25.13 -17.88
C ASP A 408 -15.74 25.22 -18.85
N VAL A 409 -14.52 24.93 -18.36
CA VAL A 409 -13.27 24.95 -19.15
C VAL A 409 -13.25 23.87 -20.24
N LEU A 410 -13.86 22.72 -19.97
CA LEU A 410 -13.95 21.59 -20.90
C LEU A 410 -15.42 21.34 -21.26
N PRO A 411 -15.89 21.78 -22.45
CA PRO A 411 -17.30 21.72 -22.83
C PRO A 411 -17.91 20.32 -22.77
N PHE A 412 -17.11 19.27 -23.01
CA PHE A 412 -17.58 17.88 -22.94
C PHE A 412 -17.87 17.41 -21.51
N LEU A 413 -17.29 18.04 -20.48
CA LEU A 413 -17.55 17.71 -19.09
C LEU A 413 -18.81 18.39 -18.52
N ARG A 414 -19.45 19.29 -19.28
CA ARG A 414 -20.62 20.07 -18.84
C ARG A 414 -21.76 19.21 -18.29
N SER A 415 -21.96 18.01 -18.84
CA SER A 415 -22.98 17.05 -18.40
C SER A 415 -22.78 16.53 -16.97
N PHE A 416 -21.56 16.63 -16.43
CA PHE A 416 -21.17 16.12 -15.11
C PHE A 416 -21.32 17.15 -13.98
N GLN A 417 -21.68 18.41 -14.29
CA GLN A 417 -21.85 19.45 -13.25
C GLN A 417 -23.10 19.23 -12.36
N VAL A 418 -24.05 18.40 -12.81
CA VAL A 418 -25.37 18.22 -12.20
C VAL A 418 -25.26 17.50 -10.85
N LEU A 419 -25.76 18.17 -9.81
CA LEU A 419 -25.92 17.62 -8.46
C LEU A 419 -27.30 16.99 -8.29
N THR A 420 -27.38 15.93 -7.49
CA THR A 420 -28.65 15.36 -7.03
C THR A 420 -29.30 16.25 -5.96
N ARG A 421 -30.55 15.94 -5.56
CA ARG A 421 -31.26 16.63 -4.47
C ARG A 421 -30.47 16.66 -3.14
N TRP A 422 -29.58 15.69 -2.94
CA TRP A 422 -28.74 15.58 -1.74
C TRP A 422 -27.36 16.25 -1.90
N ASN A 423 -27.16 17.08 -2.93
CA ASN A 423 -25.86 17.68 -3.27
C ASN A 423 -24.74 16.66 -3.55
N GLU A 424 -25.09 15.47 -4.05
CA GLU A 424 -24.11 14.45 -4.45
C GLU A 424 -23.96 14.35 -5.99
N PRO A 425 -22.73 14.26 -6.53
CA PRO A 425 -22.46 14.21 -7.97
C PRO A 425 -22.58 12.78 -8.52
N PHE A 426 -23.81 12.28 -8.66
CA PHE A 426 -24.07 10.87 -9.04
C PHE A 426 -23.50 10.48 -10.42
N ARG A 427 -23.58 11.39 -11.42
CA ARG A 427 -23.00 11.13 -12.75
C ARG A 427 -21.48 10.98 -12.72
N CYS A 428 -20.80 11.81 -11.93
CA CYS A 428 -19.35 11.72 -11.73
C CYS A 428 -18.97 10.44 -10.99
N LEU A 429 -19.80 10.02 -10.01
CA LEU A 429 -19.59 8.79 -9.26
C LEU A 429 -19.63 7.57 -10.18
N ILE A 430 -20.63 7.47 -11.08
CA ILE A 430 -20.69 6.40 -12.09
C ILE A 430 -19.42 6.37 -12.94
N LEU A 431 -18.97 7.53 -13.45
CA LEU A 431 -17.75 7.59 -14.26
C LEU A 431 -16.51 7.12 -13.48
N THR A 432 -16.40 7.51 -12.21
CA THR A 432 -15.28 7.12 -11.34
C THR A 432 -15.27 5.62 -11.10
N VAL A 433 -16.44 5.02 -10.88
CA VAL A 433 -16.60 3.56 -10.73
C VAL A 433 -16.22 2.82 -12.00
N LEU A 434 -16.64 3.30 -13.18
CA LEU A 434 -16.25 2.69 -14.45
C LEU A 434 -14.73 2.73 -14.68
N ILE A 435 -14.07 3.83 -14.34
CA ILE A 435 -12.60 3.93 -14.43
C ILE A 435 -11.92 3.00 -13.42
N ALA A 436 -12.41 2.96 -12.18
CA ALA A 436 -11.88 2.06 -11.15
C ALA A 436 -12.04 0.59 -11.55
N GLU A 437 -13.19 0.22 -12.13
CA GLU A 437 -13.48 -1.13 -12.63
C GLU A 437 -12.47 -1.56 -13.71
N LEU A 438 -12.18 -0.70 -14.70
CA LEU A 438 -11.18 -1.00 -15.74
C LEU A 438 -9.79 -1.30 -15.15
N ILE A 439 -9.45 -0.67 -14.02
CA ILE A 439 -8.16 -0.86 -13.35
C ILE A 439 -8.18 -2.14 -12.48
N ILE A 440 -9.31 -2.43 -11.82
CA ILE A 440 -9.50 -3.69 -11.06
C ILE A 440 -9.34 -4.90 -11.98
N LEU A 441 -9.75 -4.82 -13.25
CA LEU A 441 -9.58 -5.92 -14.22
C LEU A 441 -8.10 -6.31 -14.46
N VAL A 442 -7.15 -5.42 -14.22
CA VAL A 442 -5.70 -5.75 -14.27
C VAL A 442 -5.33 -6.76 -13.17
N ALA A 443 -6.05 -6.76 -12.05
CA ALA A 443 -6.05 -7.79 -10.98
C ALA A 443 -4.73 -8.01 -10.23
N ALA A 444 -3.73 -7.16 -10.43
CA ALA A 444 -2.42 -7.26 -9.78
C ALA A 444 -2.01 -5.93 -9.12
N LEU A 445 -1.90 -5.91 -7.79
CA LEU A 445 -1.58 -4.71 -7.02
C LEU A 445 -0.26 -4.07 -7.48
N ASP A 446 0.78 -4.87 -7.75
CA ASP A 446 2.11 -4.36 -8.11
C ASP A 446 2.18 -3.81 -9.55
N ARG A 447 1.16 -4.09 -10.37
CA ARG A 447 0.98 -3.47 -11.70
C ARG A 447 0.14 -2.21 -11.63
N ILE A 448 -0.81 -2.13 -10.68
CA ILE A 448 -1.67 -0.96 -10.47
C ILE A 448 -0.89 0.17 -9.76
N ALA A 449 -0.05 -0.15 -8.77
CA ALA A 449 0.69 0.84 -8.00
C ALA A 449 1.56 1.79 -8.84
N PRO A 450 2.34 1.34 -9.85
CA PRO A 450 3.07 2.23 -10.75
C PRO A 450 2.19 3.17 -11.60
N ILE A 451 0.95 2.76 -11.93
CA ILE A 451 0.00 3.60 -12.66
C ILE A 451 -0.49 4.74 -11.76
N VAL A 452 -0.77 4.42 -10.49
CA VAL A 452 -1.15 5.40 -9.47
C VAL A 452 0.01 6.39 -9.24
N ASP A 453 1.22 5.88 -9.08
CA ASP A 453 2.46 6.66 -8.93
C ASP A 453 2.62 7.68 -10.06
N PHE A 454 2.52 7.24 -11.32
CA PHE A 454 2.65 8.10 -12.49
C PHE A 454 1.71 9.33 -12.44
N PHE A 455 0.42 9.13 -12.13
CA PHE A 455 -0.54 10.24 -12.06
C PHE A 455 -0.23 11.21 -10.90
N PHE A 456 0.17 10.70 -9.74
CA PHE A 456 0.51 11.54 -8.59
C PHE A 456 1.82 12.30 -8.77
N LEU A 457 2.86 11.66 -9.30
CA LEU A 457 4.13 12.34 -9.61
C LEU A 457 3.94 13.44 -10.64
N MET A 458 3.19 13.19 -11.71
CA MET A 458 2.87 14.23 -12.71
C MET A 458 2.11 15.39 -12.09
N CYS A 459 1.10 15.11 -11.24
CA CYS A 459 0.36 16.13 -10.51
C CYS A 459 1.29 16.98 -9.62
N TYR A 460 2.15 16.34 -8.83
CA TYR A 460 3.10 17.02 -7.94
C TYR A 460 4.15 17.84 -8.72
N ALA A 461 4.64 17.31 -9.84
CA ALA A 461 5.57 18.01 -10.72
C ALA A 461 4.93 19.29 -11.29
N PHE A 462 3.69 19.24 -11.77
CA PHE A 462 2.99 20.44 -12.26
C PHE A 462 2.73 21.46 -11.16
N ILE A 463 2.33 21.05 -9.95
CA ILE A 463 2.14 21.98 -8.83
C ILE A 463 3.44 22.73 -8.51
N ASN A 464 4.56 22.01 -8.42
CA ASN A 464 5.87 22.61 -8.14
C ASN A 464 6.32 23.53 -9.28
N LEU A 465 6.21 23.08 -10.52
CA LEU A 465 6.59 23.84 -11.70
C LEU A 465 5.79 25.15 -11.81
N VAL A 466 4.48 25.09 -11.60
CA VAL A 466 3.63 26.28 -11.71
C VAL A 466 3.92 27.26 -10.56
N CYS A 467 4.13 26.79 -9.33
CA CYS A 467 4.54 27.68 -8.22
C CYS A 467 5.87 28.38 -8.52
N PHE A 468 6.86 27.64 -9.06
CA PHE A 468 8.14 28.19 -9.51
C PHE A 468 7.97 29.24 -10.61
N LEU A 469 7.21 28.92 -11.66
CA LEU A 469 6.97 29.82 -12.79
C LEU A 469 6.24 31.10 -12.37
N HIS A 470 5.21 31.01 -11.54
CA HIS A 470 4.48 32.19 -11.05
C HIS A 470 5.35 33.10 -10.19
N SER A 471 6.27 32.54 -9.40
CA SER A 471 7.22 33.30 -8.59
C SER A 471 8.28 34.00 -9.44
N ILE A 472 8.82 33.34 -10.48
CA ILE A 472 9.84 33.93 -11.36
C ILE A 472 9.26 34.97 -12.32
N LEU A 473 8.09 34.68 -12.90
CA LEU A 473 7.45 35.57 -13.87
C LEU A 473 6.76 36.77 -13.21
N GLY A 474 6.66 36.79 -11.87
CA GLY A 474 6.02 37.89 -11.14
C GLY A 474 4.54 38.01 -11.46
N ALA A 475 3.80 36.90 -11.48
CA ALA A 475 2.37 36.90 -11.80
C ALA A 475 1.61 37.87 -10.88
N PRO A 476 0.71 38.73 -11.41
CA PRO A 476 0.16 39.88 -10.68
C PRO A 476 -0.61 39.51 -9.40
N ASN A 477 -1.26 38.35 -9.40
CA ASN A 477 -2.07 37.82 -8.29
C ASN A 477 -1.31 36.83 -7.38
N TRP A 478 -0.02 36.60 -7.64
CA TRP A 478 0.78 35.63 -6.88
C TRP A 478 1.53 36.32 -5.75
N ARG A 479 1.04 36.20 -4.52
CA ARG A 479 1.66 36.76 -3.30
C ARG A 479 1.56 35.75 -2.14
N PRO A 480 2.31 34.63 -2.19
CA PRO A 480 2.27 33.62 -1.14
C PRO A 480 2.70 34.22 0.20
N ARG A 481 1.90 34.01 1.25
CA ARG A 481 2.17 34.53 2.61
C ARG A 481 2.84 33.50 3.53
N PHE A 482 3.16 32.32 3.00
CA PHE A 482 3.80 31.26 3.75
C PHE A 482 5.29 31.55 3.99
N LYS A 483 5.71 31.58 5.25
CA LYS A 483 7.07 32.01 5.66
C LYS A 483 8.20 31.12 5.13
N CYS A 484 7.96 29.82 4.97
CA CYS A 484 8.98 28.85 4.55
C CYS A 484 8.98 28.58 3.04
N TYR A 485 8.27 29.38 2.25
CA TYR A 485 8.23 29.25 0.81
C TYR A 485 9.39 30.01 0.16
N HIS A 486 10.03 29.38 -0.81
CA HIS A 486 10.97 29.98 -1.75
C HIS A 486 10.66 29.44 -3.15
N TRP A 487 11.02 30.20 -4.19
CA TRP A 487 10.96 29.73 -5.58
C TRP A 487 11.97 28.62 -5.80
#